data_AF-A0A452R6Z1-F1
#
_entry.id   AF-A0A452R6Z1-F1
#
_cell.length_a   1.000
_cell.length_b   1.000
_cell.length_c   1.000
_cell.angle_alpha   90.00
_cell.angle_beta   90.00
_cell.angle_gamma   90.00
#
_symmetry.space_group_name_H-M   'P 1'
#
loop_
_entity.id
_entity.type
_entity.pdbx_description
1 polymer ?
#
loop_
_entity_poly.entity_id
_entity_poly.type
_entity_poly.pdbx_seq_one_letter_code
_entity_poly.pdbx_strand_id
1 'polypeptide(L)'
;MAAAAAGPVTAQKFSRSFSDALIEEDPQAALEELTKALEQKPDDAQYCQRAYCHILLGNYCDAVADAKKSLELNPNNSTAILRKGICKYHEKNYAAALETFIEGQKLDSTDPDFTVWIKRCQEAQNGSQSEVSNVQKNNVYVEFSEKELSALLKLPSEEDYNLKLRLLHPIIPEQSTFKVLSTKIEIKMKKTEAVRWEKLEGEGDVPKPKRFIADVKNLYPSSSHYTRNWDKLVGEIKEEEKNEKLEGDAALNKLFQQIYSDGSDEVKRATNKSFIESGGIVLSTNWSDVGKRKVEINPPDDMEWKKY
;
A
#
# COMPACT_ATOMS: atom_id res chain seq x y z
N MET A 1 43.58 -14.33 32.48
CA MET A 1 43.84 -13.72 31.16
C MET A 1 44.42 -14.77 30.24
N ALA A 2 43.58 -15.36 29.38
CA ALA A 2 44.01 -16.24 28.30
C ALA A 2 43.44 -15.63 27.02
N ALA A 3 44.31 -15.11 26.17
CA ALA A 3 43.95 -14.44 24.93
C ALA A 3 43.43 -15.48 23.93
N ALA A 4 42.21 -15.26 23.45
CA ALA A 4 41.62 -16.02 22.37
C ALA A 4 42.41 -15.75 21.08
N ALA A 5 43.02 -16.81 20.55
CA ALA A 5 43.70 -16.80 19.27
C ALA A 5 42.65 -16.62 18.16
N ALA A 6 42.59 -15.41 17.59
CA ALA A 6 41.95 -15.16 16.31
C ALA A 6 42.67 -15.98 15.25
N GLY A 7 41.95 -16.89 14.61
CA GLY A 7 42.50 -17.76 13.57
C GLY A 7 42.96 -16.98 12.33
N PRO A 8 43.92 -17.51 11.55
CA PRO A 8 44.26 -16.94 10.26
C PRO A 8 43.14 -17.27 9.27
N VAL A 9 42.34 -16.27 8.88
CA VAL A 9 41.44 -16.36 7.72
C VAL A 9 42.34 -16.44 6.49
N THR A 10 42.62 -17.68 6.11
CA THR A 10 43.64 -18.05 5.14
C THR A 10 43.06 -17.81 3.75
N ALA A 11 43.70 -16.90 3.00
CA ALA A 11 43.47 -16.62 1.59
C ALA A 11 43.22 -17.91 0.79
N GLN A 12 41.95 -18.17 0.45
CA GLN A 12 41.55 -19.34 -0.34
C GLN A 12 41.28 -18.90 -1.78
N LYS A 13 42.31 -19.07 -2.62
CA LYS A 13 42.25 -19.31 -4.08
C LYS A 13 41.18 -18.51 -4.85
N PHE A 14 41.65 -17.44 -5.49
CA PHE A 14 41.00 -16.53 -6.45
C PHE A 14 40.35 -17.18 -7.70
N SER A 15 40.05 -18.49 -7.69
CA SER A 15 39.47 -19.24 -8.79
C SER A 15 38.25 -20.07 -8.39
N ARG A 16 37.60 -19.76 -7.27
CA ARG A 16 36.41 -20.50 -6.83
C ARG A 16 35.16 -19.79 -7.33
N SER A 17 34.42 -20.50 -8.18
CA SER A 17 32.97 -20.31 -8.26
C SER A 17 32.41 -20.27 -6.84
N PHE A 18 31.77 -19.17 -6.46
CA PHE A 18 31.08 -19.08 -5.18
C PHE A 18 29.87 -20.02 -5.24
N SER A 19 29.84 -21.04 -4.38
CA SER A 19 28.62 -21.83 -4.23
C SER A 19 27.50 -20.93 -3.72
N ASP A 20 26.28 -21.09 -4.22
CA ASP A 20 25.13 -20.26 -3.80
C ASP A 20 24.92 -20.30 -2.28
N ALA A 21 25.19 -21.42 -1.60
CA ALA A 21 25.13 -21.54 -0.15
C ALA A 21 26.10 -20.60 0.61
N LEU A 22 27.28 -20.33 0.03
CA LEU A 22 28.25 -19.42 0.62
C LEU A 22 27.82 -17.96 0.45
N ILE A 23 27.14 -17.66 -0.66
CA ILE A 23 26.57 -16.34 -0.94
C ILE A 23 25.42 -16.05 0.03
N GLU A 24 24.62 -17.06 0.35
CA GLU A 24 23.51 -16.93 1.32
C GLU A 24 23.97 -16.69 2.75
N GLU A 25 25.13 -17.22 3.15
CA GLU A 25 25.69 -17.05 4.50
C GLU A 25 26.18 -15.60 4.73
N ASP A 26 26.89 -15.03 3.76
CA ASP A 26 27.34 -13.64 3.80
C ASP A 26 27.32 -12.99 2.40
N PRO A 27 26.18 -12.41 1.99
CA PRO A 27 26.04 -11.83 0.65
C PRO A 27 26.88 -10.56 0.46
N GLN A 28 27.24 -9.87 1.55
CA GLN A 28 28.03 -8.64 1.48
C GLN A 28 29.51 -8.96 1.22
N ALA A 29 30.08 -9.92 1.96
CA ALA A 29 31.44 -10.38 1.73
C ALA A 29 31.58 -10.99 0.32
N ALA A 30 30.61 -11.79 -0.11
CA ALA A 30 30.59 -12.38 -1.44
C ALA A 30 30.56 -11.30 -2.55
N LEU A 31 29.78 -10.24 -2.38
CA LEU A 31 29.72 -9.12 -3.33
C LEU A 31 31.07 -8.42 -3.50
N GLU A 32 31.80 -8.17 -2.41
CA GLU A 32 33.11 -7.55 -2.46
C GLU A 32 34.14 -8.44 -3.17
N GLU A 33 34.14 -9.73 -2.89
CA GLU A 33 35.06 -10.68 -3.53
C GLU A 33 34.74 -10.84 -5.02
N LEU A 34 33.47 -10.94 -5.39
CA LEU A 34 33.03 -11.00 -6.79
C LEU A 34 33.37 -9.73 -7.56
N THR A 35 33.28 -8.56 -6.91
CA THR A 35 33.66 -7.29 -7.55
C THR A 35 35.16 -7.23 -7.84
N LYS A 36 36.00 -7.67 -6.90
CA LYS A 36 37.46 -7.79 -7.11
C LYS A 36 37.80 -8.82 -8.19
N ALA A 37 37.05 -9.92 -8.27
CA ALA A 37 37.25 -10.94 -9.30
C ALA A 37 36.92 -10.41 -10.71
N LEU A 38 35.80 -9.68 -10.83
CA LEU A 38 35.36 -9.07 -12.09
C LEU A 38 36.30 -7.97 -12.59
N GLU A 39 37.00 -7.25 -11.70
CA GLU A 39 38.05 -6.29 -12.09
C GLU A 39 39.25 -6.97 -12.76
N GLN A 40 39.57 -8.20 -12.38
CA GLN A 40 40.70 -8.94 -12.94
C GLN A 40 40.33 -9.62 -14.26
N LYS A 41 39.19 -10.32 -14.28
CA LYS A 41 38.70 -11.00 -15.47
C LYS A 41 37.15 -10.99 -15.49
N PRO A 42 36.54 -10.26 -16.42
CA PRO A 42 35.10 -10.32 -16.63
C PRO A 42 34.66 -11.73 -17.05
N ASP A 43 33.70 -12.29 -16.33
CA ASP A 43 33.19 -13.65 -16.57
C ASP A 43 31.66 -13.70 -16.35
N ASP A 44 30.95 -14.47 -17.17
CA ASP A 44 29.48 -14.49 -17.15
C ASP A 44 28.94 -15.09 -15.85
N ALA A 45 29.60 -16.13 -15.34
CA ALA A 45 29.24 -16.81 -14.10
C ALA A 45 29.40 -15.87 -12.88
N GLN A 46 30.46 -15.06 -12.86
CA GLN A 46 30.71 -14.10 -11.79
C GLN A 46 29.68 -12.95 -11.78
N TYR A 47 29.32 -12.42 -12.96
CA TYR A 47 28.23 -11.44 -13.07
C TYR A 47 26.89 -12.04 -12.60
N CYS A 48 26.63 -13.30 -12.95
CA CYS A 48 25.45 -14.01 -12.48
C CYS A 48 25.46 -14.11 -10.95
N GLN A 49 26.57 -14.55 -10.33
CA GLN A 49 26.73 -14.66 -8.86
C GLN A 49 26.59 -13.31 -8.16
N ARG A 50 27.15 -12.24 -8.75
CA ARG A 50 27.03 -10.90 -8.17
C ARG A 50 25.59 -10.38 -8.23
N ALA A 51 24.87 -10.67 -9.31
CA ALA A 51 23.44 -10.38 -9.39
C ALA A 51 22.65 -11.09 -8.28
N TYR A 52 23.02 -12.31 -7.90
CA TYR A 52 22.39 -13.01 -6.78
C TYR A 52 22.65 -12.34 -5.43
N CYS A 53 23.89 -11.92 -5.17
CA CYS A 53 24.24 -11.15 -3.97
C CYS A 53 23.38 -9.87 -3.89
N HIS A 54 23.26 -9.14 -5.01
CA HIS A 54 22.43 -7.95 -5.09
C HIS A 54 20.94 -8.24 -4.85
N ILE A 55 20.40 -9.37 -5.33
CA ILE A 55 19.02 -9.81 -5.06
C ILE A 55 18.81 -10.03 -3.55
N LEU A 56 19.73 -10.75 -2.89
CA LEU A 56 19.65 -11.04 -1.45
C LEU A 56 19.73 -9.77 -0.61
N LEU A 57 20.51 -8.79 -1.05
CA LEU A 57 20.65 -7.47 -0.40
C LEU A 57 19.50 -6.50 -0.75
N GLY A 58 18.57 -6.87 -1.64
CA GLY A 58 17.46 -6.02 -2.08
C GLY A 58 17.83 -4.95 -3.11
N ASN A 59 19.05 -4.98 -3.65
CA ASN A 59 19.56 -4.04 -4.65
C ASN A 59 19.17 -4.50 -6.08
N TYR A 60 17.87 -4.53 -6.38
CA TYR A 60 17.35 -5.11 -7.62
C TYR A 60 17.81 -4.40 -8.90
N CYS A 61 18.00 -3.07 -8.85
CA CYS A 61 18.46 -2.30 -10.01
C CYS A 61 19.86 -2.73 -10.48
N ASP A 62 20.79 -2.90 -9.53
CA ASP A 62 22.15 -3.34 -9.80
C ASP A 62 22.17 -4.81 -10.26
N ALA A 63 21.34 -5.65 -9.64
CA ALA A 63 21.18 -7.04 -10.03
C ALA A 63 20.69 -7.19 -11.49
N VAL A 64 19.76 -6.34 -11.95
CA VAL A 64 19.33 -6.33 -13.37
C VAL A 64 20.47 -5.94 -14.30
N ALA A 65 21.30 -4.97 -13.91
CA ALA A 65 22.44 -4.54 -14.71
C ALA A 65 23.47 -5.69 -14.86
N ASP A 66 23.75 -6.40 -13.77
CA ASP A 66 24.66 -7.54 -13.79
C ASP A 66 24.10 -8.74 -14.54
N ALA A 67 22.82 -9.04 -14.37
CA ALA A 67 22.16 -10.10 -15.13
C ALA A 67 22.16 -9.79 -16.65
N LYS A 68 22.00 -8.53 -17.05
CA LYS A 68 22.13 -8.11 -18.46
C LYS A 68 23.55 -8.31 -18.98
N LYS A 69 24.57 -7.90 -18.23
CA LYS A 69 25.99 -8.12 -18.61
C LYS A 69 26.32 -9.61 -18.74
N SER A 70 25.81 -10.44 -17.83
CA SER A 70 25.97 -11.90 -17.91
C SER A 70 25.35 -12.45 -19.21
N LEU A 71 24.15 -11.98 -19.58
CA LEU A 71 23.48 -12.38 -20.83
C LEU A 71 24.13 -11.84 -22.10
N GLU A 72 24.82 -10.68 -22.03
CA GLU A 72 25.63 -10.16 -23.14
C GLU A 72 26.87 -11.05 -23.40
N LEU A 73 27.45 -11.61 -22.35
CA LEU A 73 28.59 -12.54 -22.45
C LEU A 73 28.15 -13.95 -22.83
N ASN A 74 27.04 -14.43 -22.26
CA ASN A 74 26.46 -15.74 -22.51
C ASN A 74 24.93 -15.66 -22.63
N PRO A 75 24.39 -15.54 -23.87
CA PRO A 75 22.95 -15.44 -24.09
C PRO A 75 22.14 -16.65 -23.63
N ASN A 76 22.78 -17.81 -23.47
CA ASN A 76 22.12 -19.07 -23.12
C ASN A 76 22.21 -19.39 -21.61
N ASN A 77 22.63 -18.43 -20.78
CA ASN A 77 22.70 -18.62 -19.34
C ASN A 77 21.29 -18.55 -18.70
N SER A 78 20.66 -19.70 -18.49
CA SER A 78 19.32 -19.81 -17.89
C SER A 78 19.26 -19.18 -16.49
N THR A 79 20.29 -19.38 -15.67
CA THR A 79 20.37 -18.81 -14.31
C THR A 79 20.38 -17.27 -14.33
N ALA A 80 21.05 -16.64 -15.30
CA ALA A 80 21.05 -15.19 -15.45
C ALA A 80 19.67 -14.66 -15.87
N ILE A 81 18.94 -15.39 -16.74
CA ILE A 81 17.54 -15.06 -17.09
C ILE A 81 16.63 -15.19 -15.87
N LEU A 82 16.79 -16.26 -15.08
CA LEU A 82 16.04 -16.47 -13.85
C LEU A 82 16.24 -15.30 -12.88
N ARG A 83 17.51 -14.94 -12.58
CA ARG A 83 17.87 -13.84 -11.69
C ARG A 83 17.32 -12.49 -12.21
N LYS A 84 17.39 -12.23 -13.51
CA LYS A 84 16.77 -11.05 -14.15
C LYS A 84 15.24 -11.01 -13.96
N GLY A 85 14.57 -12.15 -14.14
CA GLY A 85 13.13 -12.27 -13.92
C GLY A 85 12.74 -11.99 -12.47
N ILE A 86 13.49 -12.51 -11.51
CA ILE A 86 13.29 -12.28 -10.07
C ILE A 86 13.39 -10.78 -9.76
N CYS A 87 14.42 -10.10 -10.28
CA CYS A 87 14.55 -8.66 -10.06
C CYS A 87 13.36 -7.88 -10.60
N LYS A 88 12.92 -8.17 -11.84
CA LYS A 88 11.74 -7.52 -12.45
C LYS A 88 10.46 -7.77 -11.65
N TYR A 89 10.33 -8.96 -11.05
CA TYR A 89 9.21 -9.27 -10.17
C TYR A 89 9.22 -8.37 -8.92
N HIS A 90 10.39 -8.16 -8.31
CA HIS A 90 10.53 -7.26 -7.16
C HIS A 90 10.37 -5.77 -7.53
N GLU A 91 10.66 -5.40 -8.78
CA GLU A 91 10.32 -4.08 -9.35
C GLU A 91 8.82 -3.92 -9.65
N LYS A 92 7.98 -4.92 -9.32
CA LYS A 92 6.53 -4.99 -9.59
C LYS A 92 6.17 -4.98 -11.07
N ASN A 93 7.14 -5.20 -11.96
CA ASN A 93 6.89 -5.33 -13.39
C ASN A 93 6.59 -6.80 -13.74
N TYR A 94 5.44 -7.29 -13.28
CA TYR A 94 5.06 -8.70 -13.40
C TYR A 94 4.90 -9.15 -14.86
N ALA A 95 4.49 -8.25 -15.77
CA ALA A 95 4.39 -8.54 -17.20
C ALA A 95 5.76 -8.83 -17.82
N ALA A 96 6.73 -7.93 -17.62
CA ALA A 96 8.08 -8.13 -18.13
C ALA A 96 8.79 -9.30 -17.43
N ALA A 97 8.49 -9.57 -16.16
CA ALA A 97 9.02 -10.73 -15.42
C ALA A 97 8.52 -12.04 -16.03
N LEU A 98 7.22 -12.16 -16.30
CA LEU A 98 6.58 -13.34 -16.88
C LEU A 98 7.18 -13.68 -18.25
N GLU A 99 7.34 -12.69 -19.14
CA GLU A 99 8.00 -12.88 -20.43
C GLU A 99 9.42 -13.41 -20.27
N THR A 100 10.19 -12.81 -19.34
CA THR A 100 11.58 -13.21 -19.06
C THR A 100 11.66 -14.66 -18.55
N PHE A 101 10.75 -15.07 -17.67
CA PHE A 101 10.73 -16.45 -17.18
C PHE A 101 10.31 -17.46 -18.26
N ILE A 102 9.38 -17.11 -19.14
CA ILE A 102 8.99 -17.95 -20.29
C ILE A 102 10.15 -18.10 -21.27
N GLU A 103 10.91 -17.03 -21.53
CA GLU A 103 12.14 -17.11 -22.33
C GLU A 103 13.17 -18.06 -21.69
N GLY A 104 13.38 -17.94 -20.38
CA GLY A 104 14.29 -18.83 -19.65
C GLY A 104 13.87 -20.30 -19.68
N GLN A 105 12.58 -20.57 -19.50
CA GLN A 105 12.01 -21.93 -19.57
C GLN A 105 12.19 -22.58 -20.95
N LYS A 106 12.19 -21.79 -22.03
CA LYS A 106 12.46 -22.30 -23.38
C LYS A 106 13.92 -22.72 -23.58
N LEU A 107 14.85 -22.08 -22.88
CA LEU A 107 16.27 -22.43 -22.92
C LEU A 107 16.58 -23.61 -22.01
N ASP A 108 16.00 -23.60 -20.81
CA ASP A 108 16.15 -24.66 -19.82
C ASP A 108 14.78 -25.04 -19.26
N SER A 109 14.19 -26.07 -19.85
CA SER A 109 12.89 -26.60 -19.44
C SER A 109 12.97 -27.55 -18.25
N THR A 110 14.17 -27.84 -17.75
CA THR A 110 14.37 -28.81 -16.65
C THR A 110 14.31 -28.15 -15.28
N ASP A 111 14.62 -26.85 -15.21
CA ASP A 111 14.62 -26.10 -13.96
C ASP A 111 13.18 -25.79 -13.48
N PRO A 112 12.77 -26.34 -12.32
CA PRO A 112 11.43 -26.10 -11.77
C PRO A 112 11.21 -24.64 -11.35
N ASP A 113 12.27 -23.86 -11.09
CA ASP A 113 12.17 -22.49 -10.59
C ASP A 113 11.44 -21.59 -11.59
N PHE A 114 11.65 -21.77 -12.90
CA PHE A 114 10.89 -21.03 -13.91
C PHE A 114 9.39 -21.25 -13.77
N THR A 115 8.95 -22.50 -13.54
CA THR A 115 7.53 -22.82 -13.40
C THR A 115 6.95 -22.19 -12.14
N VAL A 116 7.69 -22.24 -11.02
CA VAL A 116 7.30 -21.62 -9.76
C VAL A 116 7.14 -20.10 -9.93
N TRP A 117 8.12 -19.45 -10.55
CA TRP A 117 8.11 -18.01 -10.76
C TRP A 117 7.08 -17.55 -11.78
N ILE A 118 6.82 -18.30 -12.86
CA ILE A 118 5.74 -18.02 -13.83
C ILE A 118 4.39 -18.05 -13.11
N LYS A 119 4.12 -19.11 -12.32
CA LYS A 119 2.88 -19.22 -11.55
C LYS A 119 2.74 -18.05 -10.57
N ARG A 120 3.82 -17.71 -9.86
CA ARG A 120 3.84 -16.57 -8.92
C ARG A 120 3.62 -15.22 -9.61
N CYS A 121 4.12 -15.03 -10.83
CA CYS A 121 3.85 -13.83 -11.64
C CYS A 121 2.39 -13.76 -12.08
N GLN A 122 1.82 -14.88 -12.53
CA GLN A 122 0.40 -14.96 -12.91
C GLN A 122 -0.51 -14.69 -11.71
N GLU A 123 -0.19 -15.25 -10.55
CA GLU A 123 -0.90 -14.97 -9.29
C GLU A 123 -0.76 -13.51 -8.86
N ALA A 124 0.40 -12.87 -9.05
CA ALA A 124 0.57 -11.45 -8.75
C ALA A 124 -0.19 -10.54 -9.73
N GLN A 125 -0.22 -10.88 -11.02
CA GLN A 125 -1.03 -10.17 -12.02
C GLN A 125 -2.53 -10.37 -11.78
N ASN A 126 -2.94 -11.61 -11.52
CA ASN A 126 -4.31 -11.93 -11.15
C ASN A 126 -4.64 -11.28 -9.81
N GLY A 127 -3.73 -11.22 -8.86
CA GLY A 127 -3.81 -10.47 -7.59
C GLY A 127 -4.14 -9.01 -7.85
N SER A 128 -3.35 -8.37 -8.70
CA SER A 128 -3.52 -6.98 -9.15
C SER A 128 -4.84 -6.75 -9.93
N GLN A 129 -5.36 -7.76 -10.64
CA GLN A 129 -6.70 -7.72 -11.27
C GLN A 129 -7.84 -8.18 -10.33
N SER A 130 -7.54 -8.94 -9.28
CA SER A 130 -8.48 -9.58 -8.35
C SER A 130 -8.78 -8.72 -7.14
N GLU A 131 -7.95 -7.72 -6.84
CA GLU A 131 -8.33 -6.64 -5.93
C GLU A 131 -9.43 -5.74 -6.52
N VAL A 132 -9.79 -5.90 -7.81
CA VAL A 132 -10.90 -5.13 -8.40
C VAL A 132 -12.03 -5.96 -9.03
N SER A 133 -11.87 -7.19 -9.55
CA SER A 133 -13.07 -7.88 -10.11
C SER A 133 -13.12 -9.39 -10.40
N ASN A 134 -12.02 -10.16 -10.40
CA ASN A 134 -12.02 -11.40 -11.23
C ASN A 134 -12.05 -12.79 -10.57
N VAL A 135 -11.88 -12.96 -9.26
CA VAL A 135 -11.93 -14.32 -8.67
C VAL A 135 -13.37 -14.80 -8.39
N GLN A 136 -14.34 -13.90 -8.28
CA GLN A 136 -15.71 -14.28 -7.90
C GLN A 136 -16.71 -14.36 -9.06
N LYS A 137 -16.42 -13.73 -10.21
CA LYS A 137 -17.36 -13.70 -11.34
C LYS A 137 -17.38 -14.98 -12.17
N ASN A 138 -16.28 -15.72 -12.26
CA ASN A 138 -16.18 -16.86 -13.18
C ASN A 138 -16.82 -18.15 -12.65
N ASN A 139 -17.11 -18.23 -11.35
CA ASN A 139 -17.66 -19.43 -10.73
C ASN A 139 -19.16 -19.30 -10.37
N VAL A 140 -19.79 -18.18 -10.73
CA VAL A 140 -21.18 -17.89 -10.38
C VAL A 140 -22.00 -17.71 -11.65
N TYR A 141 -22.93 -18.62 -11.89
CA TYR A 141 -23.90 -18.54 -12.99
C TYR A 141 -25.27 -18.23 -12.42
N VAL A 142 -25.89 -17.13 -12.83
CA VAL A 142 -27.26 -16.78 -12.43
C VAL A 142 -28.11 -16.65 -13.69
N GLU A 143 -29.18 -17.44 -13.74
CA GLU A 143 -30.18 -17.40 -14.80
C GLU A 143 -31.51 -16.87 -14.24
N PHE A 144 -32.09 -15.93 -14.98
CA PHE A 144 -33.39 -15.35 -14.69
C PHE A 144 -34.41 -15.86 -15.70
N SER A 145 -35.52 -16.39 -15.21
CA SER A 145 -36.72 -16.70 -15.99
C SER A 145 -37.89 -15.87 -15.46
N GLU A 146 -38.99 -15.81 -16.21
CA GLU A 146 -40.15 -15.00 -15.82
C GLU A 146 -40.69 -15.34 -14.43
N LYS A 147 -40.63 -16.62 -14.02
CA LYS A 147 -41.11 -17.11 -12.71
C LYS A 147 -40.12 -18.02 -11.99
N GLU A 148 -38.90 -18.16 -12.49
CA GLU A 148 -37.87 -18.99 -11.85
C GLU A 148 -36.54 -18.24 -11.81
N LEU A 149 -35.76 -18.49 -10.77
CA LEU A 149 -34.39 -18.01 -10.63
C LEU A 149 -33.49 -19.19 -10.26
N SER A 150 -32.42 -19.39 -11.03
CA SER A 150 -31.39 -20.39 -10.75
C SER A 150 -30.05 -19.71 -10.57
N ALA A 151 -29.37 -19.99 -9.47
CA ALA A 151 -28.01 -19.53 -9.19
C ALA A 151 -27.12 -20.74 -8.85
N LEU A 152 -26.10 -20.96 -9.68
CA LEU A 152 -25.09 -22.01 -9.53
C LEU A 152 -23.78 -21.37 -9.08
N LEU A 153 -23.24 -21.85 -7.96
CA LEU A 153 -21.92 -21.49 -7.47
C LEU A 153 -21.01 -22.72 -7.50
N LYS A 154 -19.93 -22.64 -8.27
CA LYS A 154 -18.87 -23.65 -8.29
C LYS A 154 -17.80 -23.32 -7.26
N LEU A 155 -17.81 -24.04 -6.13
CA LEU A 155 -16.80 -23.87 -5.10
C LEU A 155 -15.53 -24.68 -5.45
N PRO A 156 -14.33 -24.24 -5.03
CA PRO A 156 -13.10 -25.04 -5.18
C PRO A 156 -13.09 -26.32 -4.33
N SER A 157 -14.02 -26.43 -3.38
CA SER A 157 -14.29 -27.63 -2.58
C SER A 157 -15.47 -28.35 -3.24
N GLU A 158 -15.36 -29.67 -3.41
CA GLU A 158 -16.06 -30.54 -4.38
C GLU A 158 -17.60 -30.46 -4.49
N GLU A 159 -18.29 -29.65 -3.70
CA GLU A 159 -19.76 -29.50 -3.76
C GLU A 159 -20.18 -28.18 -4.42
N ASP A 160 -20.73 -28.29 -5.64
CA ASP A 160 -21.40 -27.19 -6.33
C ASP A 160 -22.69 -26.80 -5.58
N TYR A 161 -22.84 -25.52 -5.24
CA TYR A 161 -24.05 -25.02 -4.59
C TYR A 161 -25.06 -24.52 -5.64
N ASN A 162 -26.25 -25.11 -5.66
CA ASN A 162 -27.33 -24.76 -6.59
C ASN A 162 -28.54 -24.21 -5.82
N LEU A 163 -28.84 -22.93 -6.03
CA LEU A 163 -30.03 -22.26 -5.53
C LEU A 163 -31.07 -22.15 -6.65
N LYS A 164 -32.18 -22.88 -6.53
CA LYS A 164 -33.32 -22.76 -7.44
C LYS A 164 -34.54 -22.23 -6.70
N LEU A 165 -34.99 -21.03 -7.07
CA LEU A 165 -36.15 -20.36 -6.50
C LEU A 165 -37.29 -20.31 -7.53
N ARG A 166 -38.51 -20.69 -7.10
CA ARG A 166 -39.74 -20.48 -7.87
C ARG A 166 -40.43 -19.22 -7.37
N LEU A 167 -40.45 -18.18 -8.19
CA LEU A 167 -40.99 -16.88 -7.84
C LEU A 167 -42.51 -16.89 -7.93
N LEU A 168 -43.17 -16.40 -6.88
CA LEU A 168 -44.63 -16.27 -6.85
C LEU A 168 -45.13 -15.22 -7.87
N HIS A 169 -44.33 -14.20 -8.12
CA HIS A 169 -44.66 -13.07 -8.99
C HIS A 169 -43.72 -13.02 -10.20
N PRO A 170 -44.23 -12.63 -11.38
CA PRO A 170 -43.39 -12.53 -12.57
C PRO A 170 -42.37 -11.40 -12.45
N ILE A 171 -41.16 -11.65 -12.96
CA ILE A 171 -40.07 -10.67 -13.07
C ILE A 171 -39.76 -10.35 -14.53
N ILE A 172 -39.08 -9.24 -14.78
CA ILE A 172 -38.51 -8.90 -16.09
C ILE A 172 -37.05 -9.38 -16.10
N PRO A 173 -36.71 -10.50 -16.77
CA PRO A 173 -35.36 -11.05 -16.76
C PRO A 173 -34.32 -10.06 -17.29
N GLU A 174 -34.64 -9.36 -18.38
CA GLU A 174 -33.75 -8.41 -19.07
C GLU A 174 -33.32 -7.21 -18.20
N GLN A 175 -34.13 -6.82 -17.22
CA GLN A 175 -33.85 -5.72 -16.30
C GLN A 175 -33.38 -6.20 -14.93
N SER A 176 -33.23 -7.51 -14.75
CA SER A 176 -32.74 -8.12 -13.53
C SER A 176 -31.23 -8.28 -13.60
N THR A 177 -30.55 -7.94 -12.52
CA THR A 177 -29.08 -7.88 -12.48
C THR A 177 -28.57 -8.56 -11.22
N PHE A 178 -27.42 -9.21 -11.29
CA PHE A 178 -26.73 -9.71 -10.09
C PHE A 178 -25.34 -9.08 -9.95
N LYS A 179 -24.88 -8.96 -8.71
CA LYS A 179 -23.53 -8.52 -8.37
C LYS A 179 -22.92 -9.52 -7.41
N VAL A 180 -21.72 -9.99 -7.74
CA VAL A 180 -20.96 -10.87 -6.86
C VAL A 180 -20.00 -10.00 -6.05
N LEU A 181 -20.09 -10.08 -4.72
CA LEU A 181 -19.20 -9.41 -3.76
C LEU A 181 -18.41 -10.45 -2.96
N SER A 182 -17.37 -9.97 -2.25
CA SER A 182 -16.42 -10.78 -1.47
C SER A 182 -17.10 -11.79 -0.53
N THR A 183 -18.23 -11.41 0.08
CA THR A 183 -18.92 -12.20 1.12
C THR A 183 -20.34 -12.62 0.77
N LYS A 184 -20.93 -12.12 -0.33
CA LYS A 184 -22.32 -12.37 -0.71
C LYS A 184 -22.58 -12.15 -2.19
N ILE A 185 -23.64 -12.77 -2.71
CA ILE A 185 -24.19 -12.47 -4.03
C ILE A 185 -25.45 -11.63 -3.84
N GLU A 186 -25.47 -10.45 -4.44
CA GLU A 186 -26.66 -9.59 -4.47
C GLU A 186 -27.42 -9.81 -5.78
N ILE A 187 -28.65 -10.29 -5.66
CA ILE A 187 -29.55 -10.51 -6.78
C ILE A 187 -30.63 -9.43 -6.76
N LYS A 188 -30.70 -8.62 -7.81
CA LYS A 188 -31.70 -7.56 -7.97
C LYS A 188 -32.66 -7.93 -9.09
N MET A 189 -33.89 -8.27 -8.71
CA MET A 189 -34.96 -8.61 -9.63
C MET A 189 -35.87 -7.41 -9.90
N LYS A 190 -36.20 -7.16 -11.16
CA LYS A 190 -37.18 -6.13 -11.55
C LYS A 190 -38.58 -6.74 -11.59
N LYS A 191 -39.49 -6.19 -10.80
CA LYS A 191 -40.91 -6.57 -10.79
C LYS A 191 -41.60 -6.09 -12.07
N THR A 192 -42.49 -6.91 -12.63
CA THR A 192 -43.40 -6.52 -13.72
C THR A 192 -44.46 -5.53 -13.24
N GLU A 193 -45.00 -5.75 -12.04
CA GLU A 193 -46.04 -4.92 -11.44
C GLU A 193 -45.51 -4.17 -10.21
N ALA A 194 -46.01 -2.95 -9.99
CA ALA A 194 -45.71 -2.12 -8.82
C ALA A 194 -46.44 -2.61 -7.55
N VAL A 195 -46.19 -3.87 -7.18
CA VAL A 195 -46.87 -4.59 -6.10
C VAL A 195 -45.88 -4.96 -5.00
N ARG A 196 -46.30 -4.79 -3.75
CA ARG A 196 -45.54 -5.28 -2.59
C ARG A 196 -45.67 -6.80 -2.54
N TRP A 197 -44.54 -7.49 -2.54
CA TRP A 197 -44.51 -8.95 -2.40
C TRP A 197 -44.52 -9.27 -0.91
N GLU A 198 -45.49 -10.05 -0.45
CA GLU A 198 -45.52 -10.57 0.93
C GLU A 198 -44.65 -11.80 1.09
N LYS A 199 -44.53 -12.60 0.01
CA LYS A 199 -43.64 -13.77 -0.09
C LYS A 199 -42.91 -13.74 -1.41
N LEU A 200 -41.66 -14.22 -1.40
CA LEU A 200 -40.82 -14.34 -2.59
C LEU A 200 -41.13 -15.64 -3.36
N GLU A 201 -41.35 -16.73 -2.62
CA GLU A 201 -41.58 -18.08 -3.14
C GLU A 201 -43.01 -18.56 -2.82
N GLY A 202 -43.59 -19.32 -3.75
CA GLY A 202 -44.88 -19.99 -3.52
C GLY A 202 -45.46 -20.64 -4.76
N GLU A 203 -46.22 -21.72 -4.55
CA GLU A 203 -47.06 -22.37 -5.56
C GLU A 203 -48.48 -21.82 -5.41
N GLY A 204 -48.90 -20.90 -6.28
CA GLY A 204 -50.28 -20.39 -6.22
C GLY A 204 -50.53 -19.08 -6.96
N ASP A 205 -51.81 -18.85 -7.24
CA ASP A 205 -52.33 -17.73 -8.02
C ASP A 205 -52.12 -16.38 -7.30
N VAL A 206 -51.91 -15.34 -8.10
CA VAL A 206 -51.49 -14.01 -7.64
C VAL A 206 -52.59 -13.40 -6.77
N PRO A 207 -52.34 -13.10 -5.47
CA PRO A 207 -53.31 -12.35 -4.68
C PRO A 207 -53.51 -10.98 -5.34
N LYS A 208 -54.77 -10.60 -5.60
CA LYS A 208 -55.12 -9.30 -6.21
C LYS A 208 -54.37 -8.15 -5.51
N PRO A 209 -53.50 -7.41 -6.22
CA PRO A 209 -52.67 -6.42 -5.58
C PRO A 209 -53.48 -5.19 -5.11
N LYS A 210 -53.25 -4.74 -3.88
CA LYS A 210 -53.62 -3.39 -3.46
C LYS A 210 -52.70 -2.39 -4.17
N ARG A 211 -53.21 -1.72 -5.20
CA ARG A 211 -52.52 -0.63 -5.92
C ARG A 211 -52.31 0.56 -4.99
N PHE A 212 -51.10 1.11 -4.92
CA PHE A 212 -50.86 2.38 -4.24
C PHE A 212 -51.22 3.55 -5.17
N ILE A 213 -52.06 4.46 -4.68
CA ILE A 213 -52.27 5.80 -5.21
C ILE A 213 -51.11 6.66 -4.71
N ALA A 214 -50.44 7.40 -5.59
CA ALA A 214 -49.17 8.07 -5.33
C ALA A 214 -49.22 9.31 -4.42
N ASP A 215 -50.40 9.75 -3.95
CA ASP A 215 -50.60 11.07 -3.34
C ASP A 215 -50.94 11.08 -1.84
N VAL A 216 -50.34 10.19 -1.03
CA VAL A 216 -50.40 10.34 0.43
C VAL A 216 -49.01 10.67 0.95
N LYS A 217 -48.80 11.95 1.30
CA LYS A 217 -47.70 12.40 2.16
C LYS A 217 -47.68 11.52 3.40
N ASN A 218 -46.70 10.63 3.50
CA ASN A 218 -46.50 9.79 4.67
C ASN A 218 -46.04 10.67 5.85
N LEU A 219 -46.98 11.05 6.72
CA LEU A 219 -46.68 11.46 8.09
C LEU A 219 -46.26 10.21 8.86
N TYR A 220 -44.97 10.04 9.05
CA TYR A 220 -44.40 8.96 9.85
C TYR A 220 -44.39 9.37 11.33
N PRO A 221 -44.87 8.55 12.29
CA PRO A 221 -44.63 8.81 13.70
C PRO A 221 -43.19 8.37 14.00
N SER A 222 -42.24 9.30 13.91
CA SER A 222 -40.84 9.04 14.26
C SER A 222 -40.73 8.87 15.78
N SER A 223 -40.22 7.73 16.22
CA SER A 223 -40.08 7.32 17.61
C SER A 223 -38.86 7.93 18.34
N SER A 224 -38.36 9.08 17.91
CA SER A 224 -37.30 9.79 18.64
C SER A 224 -37.74 11.20 19.04
N HIS A 225 -38.04 11.40 20.32
CA HIS A 225 -38.31 12.73 20.89
C HIS A 225 -37.06 13.61 21.03
N TYR A 226 -35.97 13.29 20.33
CA TYR A 226 -34.72 14.02 20.44
C TYR A 226 -33.98 14.00 19.11
N THR A 227 -33.95 15.16 18.44
CA THR A 227 -33.12 15.43 17.28
C THR A 227 -31.93 16.27 17.74
N ARG A 228 -30.77 15.65 17.94
CA ARG A 228 -29.54 16.40 18.22
C ARG A 228 -29.07 17.01 16.91
N ASN A 229 -29.09 18.34 16.82
CA ASN A 229 -28.66 19.06 15.64
C ASN A 229 -27.12 19.13 15.62
N TRP A 230 -26.50 18.18 14.91
CA TRP A 230 -25.06 18.03 14.83
C TRP A 230 -24.36 19.22 14.17
N ASP A 231 -25.02 19.92 13.24
CA ASP A 231 -24.46 21.12 12.60
C ASP A 231 -24.30 22.27 13.62
N LYS A 232 -25.23 22.38 14.57
CA LYS A 232 -25.14 23.37 15.64
C LYS A 232 -24.02 23.04 16.63
N LEU A 233 -23.85 21.75 16.97
CA LEU A 233 -22.77 21.29 17.85
C LEU A 233 -21.39 21.55 17.24
N VAL A 234 -21.23 21.31 15.93
CA VAL A 234 -19.97 21.61 15.21
C VAL A 234 -19.71 23.11 15.15
N GLY A 235 -20.76 23.93 15.03
CA GLY A 235 -20.67 25.39 15.14
C GLY A 235 -20.19 25.85 16.51
N GLU A 236 -20.81 25.34 17.58
CA GLU A 236 -20.49 25.65 18.97
C GLU A 236 -19.05 25.23 19.33
N ILE A 237 -18.59 24.05 18.89
CA ILE A 237 -17.19 23.59 19.11
C ILE A 237 -16.18 24.51 18.40
N LYS A 238 -16.47 24.95 17.17
CA LYS A 238 -15.58 25.88 16.44
C LYS A 238 -15.57 27.29 17.04
N GLU A 239 -16.67 27.71 17.66
CA GLU A 239 -16.72 28.96 18.43
C GLU A 239 -15.99 28.83 19.77
N GLU A 240 -16.08 27.69 20.45
CA GLU A 240 -15.29 27.37 21.64
C GLU A 240 -13.79 27.30 21.33
N GLU A 241 -13.35 26.66 20.26
CA GLU A 241 -11.94 26.65 19.83
C GLU A 241 -11.41 28.06 19.48
N LYS A 242 -12.28 28.96 19.02
CA LYS A 242 -11.92 30.35 18.74
C LYS A 242 -11.90 31.23 20.00
N ASN A 243 -12.76 30.94 20.97
CA ASN A 243 -12.91 31.70 22.21
C ASN A 243 -12.15 31.11 23.40
N GLU A 244 -11.58 29.90 23.27
CA GLU A 244 -10.53 29.41 24.13
C GLU A 244 -9.35 30.38 24.01
N LYS A 245 -9.30 31.29 24.97
CA LYS A 245 -8.09 32.06 25.26
C LYS A 245 -7.01 31.03 25.56
N LEU A 246 -6.14 30.80 24.58
CA LEU A 246 -4.94 30.00 24.73
C LEU A 246 -4.06 30.62 25.82
N GLU A 247 -4.32 30.33 27.08
CA GLU A 247 -3.49 30.79 28.18
C GLU A 247 -2.15 30.04 28.17
N GLY A 248 -1.06 30.80 28.33
CA GLY A 248 0.31 30.30 28.31
C GLY A 248 1.09 30.64 27.03
N ASP A 249 2.07 29.80 26.70
CA ASP A 249 3.09 30.07 25.67
C ASP A 249 2.51 30.28 24.27
N ALA A 250 1.32 29.73 23.97
CA ALA A 250 0.69 29.86 22.66
C ALA A 250 0.14 31.27 22.38
N ALA A 251 -0.47 31.95 23.37
CA ALA A 251 -0.87 33.35 23.22
C ALA A 251 0.35 34.28 23.16
N LEU A 252 1.40 33.96 23.93
CA LEU A 252 2.65 34.73 23.92
C LEU A 252 3.34 34.62 22.54
N ASN A 253 3.40 33.42 21.98
CA ASN A 253 3.94 33.19 20.63
C ASN A 253 3.13 33.93 19.56
N LYS A 254 1.79 33.95 19.69
CA LYS A 254 0.94 34.71 18.77
C LYS A 254 1.16 36.22 18.88
N LEU A 255 1.37 36.73 20.09
CA LEU A 255 1.74 38.12 20.34
C LEU A 255 3.10 38.45 19.69
N PHE A 256 4.11 37.56 19.82
CA PHE A 256 5.41 37.77 19.16
C PHE A 256 5.34 37.71 17.64
N GLN A 257 4.51 36.82 17.07
CA GLN A 257 4.27 36.78 15.63
C GLN A 257 3.67 38.10 15.13
N GLN A 258 2.73 38.67 15.90
CA GLN A 258 2.11 39.95 15.55
C GLN A 258 3.09 41.14 15.70
N ILE A 259 3.91 41.17 16.75
CA ILE A 259 4.96 42.19 16.92
C ILE A 259 6.00 42.09 15.78
N TYR A 260 6.32 40.88 15.31
CA TYR A 260 7.21 40.69 14.18
C TYR A 260 6.57 41.08 12.84
N SER A 261 5.28 40.78 12.63
CA SER A 261 4.58 41.19 11.39
C SER A 261 4.46 42.70 11.27
N ASP A 262 4.09 43.35 12.39
CA ASP A 262 3.77 44.78 12.44
C ASP A 262 5.01 45.66 12.69
N GLY A 263 6.14 45.05 13.09
CA GLY A 263 7.40 45.73 13.36
C GLY A 263 8.13 46.23 12.12
N SER A 264 8.81 47.37 12.25
CA SER A 264 9.74 47.88 11.24
C SER A 264 10.95 46.94 11.07
N ASP A 265 11.70 47.09 9.98
CA ASP A 265 12.84 46.22 9.68
C ASP A 265 13.92 46.24 10.77
N GLU A 266 14.07 47.34 11.51
CA GLU A 266 14.96 47.43 12.66
C GLU A 266 14.49 46.58 13.85
N VAL A 267 13.18 46.54 14.10
CA VAL A 267 12.56 45.70 15.13
C VAL A 267 12.74 44.23 14.79
N LYS A 268 12.47 43.84 13.54
CA LYS A 268 12.70 42.47 13.07
C LYS A 268 14.16 42.04 13.21
N ARG A 269 15.08 42.96 12.90
CA ARG A 269 16.52 42.72 13.03
C ARG A 269 16.94 42.54 14.48
N ALA A 270 16.40 43.35 15.40
CA ALA A 270 16.65 43.23 16.84
C ALA A 270 16.13 41.90 17.38
N THR A 271 14.90 41.57 17.04
CA THR A 271 14.23 40.34 17.43
C THR A 271 15.01 39.11 16.98
N ASN A 272 15.42 39.06 15.71
CA ASN A 272 16.19 37.92 15.19
C ASN A 272 17.57 37.81 15.82
N LYS A 273 18.27 38.93 16.01
CA LYS A 273 19.61 38.92 16.61
C LYS A 273 19.56 38.48 18.07
N SER A 274 18.65 39.02 18.87
CA SER A 274 18.52 38.64 20.28
C SER A 274 18.11 37.17 20.44
N PHE A 275 17.19 36.71 19.59
CA PHE A 275 16.70 35.34 19.64
C PHE A 275 17.80 34.33 19.29
N ILE A 276 18.59 34.60 18.24
CA ILE A 276 19.68 33.72 17.83
C ILE A 276 20.82 33.73 18.86
N GLU A 277 21.22 34.90 19.37
CA GLU A 277 22.34 35.00 20.33
C GLU A 277 22.00 34.39 21.70
N SER A 278 20.73 34.49 22.13
CA SER A 278 20.26 33.93 23.40
C SER A 278 19.84 32.45 23.32
N GLY A 279 20.01 31.79 22.17
CA GLY A 279 19.63 30.38 22.01
C GLY A 279 18.11 30.14 22.00
N GLY A 280 17.32 31.16 21.66
CA GLY A 280 15.87 31.09 21.50
C GLY A 280 15.06 31.47 22.74
N ILE A 281 15.69 32.06 23.76
CA ILE A 281 15.08 32.30 25.07
C ILE A 281 14.71 33.77 25.29
N VAL A 282 15.52 34.70 24.77
CA VAL A 282 15.35 36.15 25.01
C VAL A 282 15.02 36.88 23.71
N LEU A 283 13.90 37.62 23.72
CA LEU A 283 13.42 38.38 22.59
C LEU A 283 13.37 39.88 22.94
N SER A 284 14.08 40.72 22.17
CA SER A 284 14.14 42.17 22.38
C SER A 284 13.89 42.91 21.08
N THR A 285 13.04 43.94 21.14
CA THR A 285 12.61 44.74 19.99
C THR A 285 13.45 46.00 19.77
N ASN A 286 14.41 46.30 20.66
CA ASN A 286 15.20 47.53 20.59
C ASN A 286 16.57 47.33 19.92
N TRP A 287 16.72 47.77 18.66
CA TRP A 287 17.96 47.61 17.90
C TRP A 287 19.14 48.41 18.46
N SER A 288 18.91 49.55 19.10
CA SER A 288 20.01 50.39 19.60
C SER A 288 20.81 49.73 20.72
N ASP A 289 20.14 48.88 21.51
CA ASP A 289 20.75 48.15 22.63
C ASP A 289 21.34 46.81 22.17
N VAL A 290 20.54 46.02 21.45
CA VAL A 290 20.92 44.67 20.98
C VAL A 290 21.94 44.72 19.85
N GLY A 291 21.97 45.81 19.07
CA GLY A 291 22.94 46.00 18.00
C GLY A 291 24.38 46.05 18.51
N LYS A 292 24.61 46.68 19.68
CA LYS A 292 25.94 46.95 20.24
C LYS A 292 26.42 45.94 21.28
N ARG A 293 25.50 45.22 21.95
CA ARG A 293 25.80 44.24 23.01
C ARG A 293 25.47 42.83 22.54
N LYS A 294 26.14 41.83 23.11
CA LYS A 294 25.72 40.42 22.96
C LYS A 294 24.65 40.12 23.98
N VAL A 295 23.58 39.43 23.56
CA VAL A 295 22.51 39.03 24.48
C VAL A 295 22.91 37.72 25.16
N GLU A 296 22.93 37.74 26.50
CA GLU A 296 23.29 36.57 27.31
C GLU A 296 22.12 35.57 27.38
N ILE A 297 22.46 34.29 27.47
CA ILE A 297 21.51 33.19 27.60
C ILE A 297 21.02 33.17 29.05
N ASN A 298 19.78 33.58 29.28
CA ASN A 298 19.17 33.59 30.60
C ASN A 298 17.97 32.64 30.62
N PRO A 299 18.18 31.34 30.90
CA PRO A 299 17.09 30.37 30.93
C PRO A 299 16.15 30.65 32.11
N PRO A 300 14.85 30.32 32.00
CA PRO A 300 13.90 30.42 33.12
C PRO A 300 14.37 29.60 34.33
N ASP A 301 14.00 30.02 35.54
CA ASP A 301 14.52 29.49 36.83
C ASP A 301 14.46 27.95 36.98
N ASP A 302 13.57 27.27 36.24
CA ASP A 302 13.40 25.81 36.26
C ASP A 302 14.13 25.06 35.10
N MET A 303 14.97 25.73 34.30
CA MET A 303 15.67 25.11 33.16
C MET A 303 17.17 25.44 33.12
N GLU A 304 18.01 24.41 32.95
CA GLU A 304 19.45 24.57 32.76
C GLU A 304 19.84 24.48 31.28
N TRP A 305 20.57 25.49 30.79
CA TRP A 305 21.09 25.46 29.42
C TRP A 305 22.21 24.41 29.27
N LYS A 306 21.98 23.37 28.46
CA LYS A 306 23.01 22.41 28.06
C LYS A 306 23.50 22.68 26.65
N LYS A 307 24.83 22.86 26.53
CA LYS A 307 25.53 22.94 25.25
C LYS A 307 25.84 21.51 24.78
N TYR A 308 25.18 21.05 23.73
CA TYR A 308 25.51 19.81 23.01
C TYR A 308 26.59 20.05 21.95
#